data_AF-A0A8T4MM73-F1
#
_entry.id   AF-A0A8T4MM73-F1
#
_cell.length_a   1.000
_cell.length_b   1.000
_cell.length_c   1.000
_cell.angle_alpha   90.00
_cell.angle_beta   90.00
_cell.angle_gamma   90.00
#
_symmetry.space_group_name_H-M   'P 1'
#
loop_
_entity.id
_entity.type
_entity.pdbx_description
1 polymer ?
#
loop_
_entity_poly.entity_id
_entity_poly.type
_entity_poly.pdbx_seq_one_letter_code
_entity_poly.pdbx_strand_id
1 'polypeptide(L)' 'MLVSLKKNTRMRYGSVLAKEVDCTYSHAVKILQTLEELKLVGFEKKGRIKVIQLTKKGRDVADAIENIQSLVK' A
#
# COMPACT_ATOMS: atom_id res chain seq x y z
N MET A 1 0.75 -3.85 4.53
CA MET A 1 0.83 -3.11 3.25
C MET A 1 0.31 -1.68 3.34
N LEU A 2 -0.95 -1.44 3.74
CA LEU A 2 -1.53 -0.08 3.84
C LEU A 2 -0.76 0.86 4.77
N VAL A 3 -0.46 0.41 5.99
CA VAL A 3 0.37 1.15 6.97
C VAL A 3 1.75 1.51 6.40
N SER A 4 2.36 0.59 5.64
CA SER A 4 3.65 0.82 5.00
C SER A 4 3.54 1.92 3.93
N LEU A 5 2.50 1.87 3.08
CA LEU A 5 2.19 2.92 2.11
C LEU A 5 1.91 4.29 2.75
N LYS A 6 1.32 4.33 3.96
CA LYS A 6 1.08 5.57 4.71
C LYS A 6 2.37 6.22 5.20
N LYS A 7 3.30 5.42 5.76
CA LYS A 7 4.52 5.90 6.43
C LYS A 7 5.55 6.55 5.51
N ASN A 8 5.38 6.47 4.19
CA ASN A 8 6.43 6.88 3.26
C ASN A 8 5.85 7.52 2.00
N THR A 9 6.17 8.79 1.81
CA THR A 9 5.65 9.65 0.73
C THR A 9 6.40 9.49 -0.59
N ARG A 10 7.50 8.72 -0.63
CA ARG A 10 8.26 8.49 -1.87
C ARG A 10 7.53 7.48 -2.75
N MET A 11 7.51 7.74 -4.06
CA MET A 11 6.88 6.90 -5.09
C MET A 11 7.22 5.42 -4.90
N ARG A 12 6.23 4.60 -4.55
CA ARG A 12 6.44 3.19 -4.28
C ARG A 12 6.19 2.33 -5.50
N TYR A 13 7.27 1.69 -5.93
CA TYR A 13 7.27 0.60 -6.89
C TYR A 13 6.85 -0.69 -6.18
N GLY A 14 6.11 -1.56 -6.87
CA GLY A 14 5.67 -2.83 -6.28
C GLY A 14 6.82 -3.72 -5.77
N SER A 15 8.00 -3.64 -6.39
CA SER A 15 9.20 -4.38 -5.95
C SER A 15 9.79 -3.88 -4.63
N VAL A 16 9.77 -2.56 -4.41
CA VAL A 16 10.23 -1.96 -3.14
C VAL A 16 9.26 -2.30 -2.02
N LEU A 17 7.96 -2.19 -2.30
CA LEU A 17 6.92 -2.53 -1.32
C LEU A 17 6.94 -4.01 -0.92
N ALA A 18 7.20 -4.91 -1.88
CA ALA A 18 7.31 -6.34 -1.61
C ALA A 18 8.43 -6.66 -0.60
N LYS A 19 9.60 -6.03 -0.76
CA LYS A 19 10.72 -6.18 0.18
C LYS A 19 10.40 -5.66 1.58
N GLU A 20 9.75 -4.50 1.69
CA GLU A 20 9.42 -3.91 3.00
C GLU A 20 8.36 -4.68 3.77
N VAL A 21 7.45 -5.34 3.06
CA VAL A 21 6.36 -6.13 3.66
C VAL A 21 6.73 -7.62 3.76
N ASP A 22 7.99 -7.96 3.45
CA ASP A 22 8.55 -9.32 3.47
C ASP A 22 7.69 -10.34 2.71
N CYS A 23 7.37 -10.02 1.45
CA CYS A 23 6.61 -10.92 0.58
C CYS A 23 7.19 -10.95 -0.84
N THR A 24 6.85 -11.98 -1.61
CA THR A 24 7.25 -12.06 -3.02
C THR A 24 6.56 -10.98 -3.83
N TYR A 25 7.17 -10.57 -4.95
CA TYR A 25 6.58 -9.58 -5.84
C TYR A 25 5.20 -10.01 -6.36
N SER A 26 5.02 -11.28 -6.72
CA SER A 26 3.75 -11.80 -7.22
C SER A 26 2.63 -11.72 -6.17
N HIS A 27 2.95 -11.99 -4.90
CA HIS A 27 2.00 -11.81 -3.80
C HIS A 27 1.67 -10.33 -3.59
N ALA A 28 2.68 -9.46 -3.61
CA ALA A 28 2.48 -8.01 -3.46
C ALA A 28 1.57 -7.43 -4.55
N VAL A 29 1.76 -7.85 -5.80
CA VAL A 29 0.91 -7.43 -6.93
C VAL A 29 -0.54 -7.85 -6.73
N LYS A 30 -0.80 -9.13 -6.35
CA LYS A 30 -2.16 -9.62 -6.09
C LYS A 30 -2.84 -8.83 -4.97
N ILE A 31 -2.13 -8.59 -3.86
CA ILE A 31 -2.66 -7.79 -2.74
C ILE A 31 -2.99 -6.38 -3.22
N LEU A 32 -2.08 -5.73 -3.96
CA LEU A 32 -2.30 -4.37 -4.45
C LEU A 32 -3.48 -4.27 -5.42
N GLN A 33 -3.70 -5.29 -6.27
CA GLN A 33 -4.88 -5.38 -7.14
C GLN A 33 -6.17 -5.45 -6.31
N THR A 34 -6.22 -6.31 -5.29
CA THR A 34 -7.38 -6.37 -4.38
C THR A 34 -7.60 -5.05 -3.64
N LEU A 35 -6.53 -4.37 -3.21
CA LEU A 35 -6.65 -3.07 -2.56
C LEU A 35 -7.16 -1.98 -3.52
N GLU A 36 -6.83 -2.05 -4.81
CA GLU A 36 -7.37 -1.15 -5.84
C GLU A 36 -8.86 -1.42 -6.07
N GLU A 37 -9.27 -2.69 -6.20
CA GLU A 37 -10.67 -3.09 -6.33
C GLU A 37 -11.53 -2.59 -5.16
N LEU A 38 -10.97 -2.61 -3.95
CA LEU A 38 -11.59 -2.08 -2.73
C LEU A 38 -11.54 -0.54 -2.61
N LYS A 39 -10.93 0.13 -3.60
CA LYS A 39 -10.70 1.59 -3.67
C LYS A 39 -9.87 2.13 -2.52
N LEU A 40 -8.94 1.33 -1.99
CA LEU A 40 -8.02 1.71 -0.92
C LEU A 40 -6.71 2.27 -1.46
N VAL A 41 -6.29 1.81 -2.65
CA VAL A 41 -5.13 2.37 -3.37
C VAL A 41 -5.53 2.75 -4.80
N GLY A 42 -4.74 3.62 -5.42
CA GLY A 42 -4.79 3.91 -6.84
C GLY A 42 -3.42 3.76 -7.48
N PHE A 43 -3.40 3.45 -8.76
CA PHE A 43 -2.17 3.42 -9.56
C PHE A 43 -2.10 4.59 -10.52
N GLU A 44 -1.04 5.39 -10.42
CA GLU A 44 -0.71 6.43 -11.38
C GLU A 44 0.37 5.90 -12.33
N LYS A 45 0.08 5.86 -13.63
CA LYS A 45 1.05 5.41 -14.64
C LYS A 45 1.95 6.57 -15.05
N LYS A 46 3.26 6.43 -14.82
CA LYS A 46 4.32 7.33 -15.32
C LYS A 46 5.22 6.55 -16.26
N GLY A 47 4.88 6.55 -17.56
CA GLY A 47 5.58 5.74 -18.56
C GLY A 47 5.43 4.23 -18.30
N ARG A 48 6.55 3.52 -18.10
CA ARG A 48 6.57 2.08 -17.77
C ARG A 48 6.37 1.79 -16.27
N ILE A 49 6.36 2.83 -15.45
CA ILE A 49 6.25 2.73 -14.00
C ILE A 49 4.78 2.92 -13.60
N LYS A 50 4.29 2.09 -12.67
CA LYS A 50 3.06 2.34 -11.91
C LYS A 50 3.43 2.78 -10.50
N VAL A 51 3.07 4.00 -10.14
CA VAL A 51 3.20 4.54 -8.78
C VAL A 51 1.95 4.19 -8.00
N ILE A 52 2.10 3.65 -6.80
CA ILE A 52 0.99 3.28 -5.92
C ILE A 52 0.77 4.42 -4.92
N GLN A 53 -0.48 4.84 -4.74
CA GLN A 53 -0.87 5.87 -3.78
C GLN A 53 -2.10 5.44 -2.98
N LEU A 54 -2.21 5.88 -1.72
CA LEU A 54 -3.43 5.69 -0.92
C LEU A 54 -4.51 6.66 -1.36
N THR A 55 -5.73 6.15 -1.52
CA THR A 55 -6.93 6.98 -1.61
C THR A 55 -7.22 7.61 -0.25
N LYS A 56 -8.20 8.53 -0.16
CA LYS A 56 -8.69 9.04 1.12
C LYS A 56 -9.14 7.89 2.03
N LYS A 57 -10.01 7.01 1.51
CA LYS A 57 -10.48 5.81 2.20
C LYS A 57 -9.33 4.90 2.63
N GLY A 58 -8.31 4.72 1.79
CA GLY A 58 -7.13 3.93 2.13
C GLY A 58 -6.32 4.49 3.28
N ARG A 59 -6.22 5.82 3.39
CA ARG A 59 -5.60 6.50 4.54
C ARG A 59 -6.41 6.28 5.81
N ASP A 60 -7.72 6.52 5.76
CA ASP A 60 -8.60 6.32 6.92
C ASP A 60 -8.51 4.89 7.47
N VAL A 61 -8.47 3.89 6.57
CA VAL A 61 -8.26 2.48 6.96
C VAL A 61 -6.86 2.23 7.51
N ALA A 62 -5.82 2.82 6.92
CA ALA A 62 -4.45 2.70 7.43
C ALA A 62 -4.32 3.30 8.85
N ASP A 63 -5.01 4.41 9.12
CA ASP A 63 -5.05 5.06 10.43
C ASP A 63 -5.72 4.16 11.47
N ALA A 64 -6.87 3.56 11.13
CA ALA A 64 -7.54 2.61 12.00
C ALA A 64 -6.65 1.40 12.34
N ILE A 65 -5.91 0.88 11.36
CA ILE A 65 -4.96 -0.24 11.58
C ILE A 65 -3.81 0.19 12.49
N GLU A 66 -3.24 1.39 12.32
CA GLU A 66 -2.19 1.90 13.22
C GLU A 66 -2.70 2.09 14.65
N ASN A 67 -3.93 2.58 14.82
CA ASN A 67 -4.55 2.71 16.13
C ASN A 67 -4.70 1.35 16.81
N ILE A 68 -5.20 0.33 16.08
CA ILE A 68 -5.28 -1.04 16.60
C ILE A 68 -3.88 -1.54 16.99
N GLN A 69 -2.86 -1.31 16.15
CA GLN A 69 -1.49 -1.71 16.45
C GLN A 69 -0.97 -1.07 17.76
N SER A 70 -1.32 0.19 18.05
CA SER A 70 -0.92 0.85 19.29
C SER A 70 -1.60 0.30 20.55
N LEU A 71 -2.72 -0.42 20.41
CA LEU A 71 -3.44 -1.03 21.53
C LEU A 71 -2.95 -2.44 21.87
N VAL A 72 -2.29 -3.12 20.91
CA VAL A 72 -1.86 -4.52 21.05
C VAL A 72 -0.33 -4.69 21.13
N LYS A 73 0.43 -3.61 20.94
CA LYS A 73 1.88 -3.56 21.15
C LYS A 73 2.20 -3.01 22.53
#